data_AF-A0A927RKV4-F1
#
_entry.id   AF-A0A927RKV4-F1
#
_cell.length_a   1.000
_cell.length_b   1.000
_cell.length_c   1.000
_cell.angle_alpha   90.00
_cell.angle_beta   90.00
_cell.angle_gamma   90.00
#
_symmetry.space_group_name_H-M   'P 1'
#
loop_
_entity.id
_entity.type
_entity.pdbx_description
1 polymer ?
#
loop_
_entity_poly.entity_id
_entity_poly.type
_entity_poly.pdbx_seq_one_letter_code
_entity_poly.pdbx_strand_id
1 'polypeptide(L)'
;MELIKNMLKYLLILLVIVVGALSLVGGIMFLFPNITILNFKYIANHTDEYVLFQNKAITKINVETNNYNIIIMPNSEKNVSNNTQFKIVVDNDFMGFANQNYEIKLEIPSSSDEKEYVNVSDFNEVNFANFYNDGEITLKLVEPTGLVSYLNSQIIFYIPETATNIEYNVKTNAGSILFAQNSNNPSKKLSTSDIDIHVSSVQGSFNLDNAKMEDGSDLVISNYIGKVNINSDNIGNVIIDSNSGNFTFKNIGYNGFDGGNLTINGNNPYVRANTIYGDVEYDSTTGFLQAKQINGDAIISTENGIIRIDKALGGIQLSNNSGETTIKQIGEADSTSKSVSINSKSGAITLGGRVETSSDTEEQKKEPKGIYWLNNINAQSSKIIITNLYASESEIVTTTGSVLVNFGESDDTKNLNVETRSGAITLNNIYGKINASTQKSSKIKASFNKIATGETSTFKTIEGAIELTLPAPTDNTEKQYNLSLKSRRNRVNVNIGNFSLTSFEGEKDSDQYYNFTRAFPQNAATTNTISLVTNSGTLVVKE
;
A
#
# COMPACT_ATOMS: atom_id res chain seq x y z
N MET A 1 -97.61 7.69 -26.80
CA MET A 1 -96.94 7.37 -28.09
C MET A 1 -96.49 8.63 -28.82
N GLU A 2 -97.29 9.69 -28.84
CA GLU A 2 -96.95 10.99 -29.47
C GLU A 2 -95.79 11.74 -28.77
N LEU A 3 -95.73 11.70 -27.44
CA LEU A 3 -94.62 12.26 -26.64
C LEU A 3 -93.26 11.62 -27.01
N ILE A 4 -93.25 10.29 -27.21
CA ILE A 4 -92.04 9.53 -27.57
C ILE A 4 -91.57 9.90 -28.99
N LYS A 5 -92.50 10.09 -29.94
CA LYS A 5 -92.18 10.58 -31.28
C LYS A 5 -91.53 11.97 -31.24
N ASN A 6 -92.04 12.87 -30.40
CA ASN A 6 -91.45 14.21 -30.25
C ASN A 6 -90.08 14.16 -29.59
N MET A 7 -89.89 13.35 -28.54
CA MET A 7 -88.57 13.18 -27.91
C MET A 7 -87.53 12.61 -28.88
N LEU A 8 -87.87 11.61 -29.68
CA LEU A 8 -86.98 11.06 -30.71
C LEU A 8 -86.64 12.08 -31.80
N LYS A 9 -87.60 12.92 -32.20
CA LYS A 9 -87.36 14.00 -33.16
C LYS A 9 -86.36 15.03 -32.62
N TYR A 10 -86.50 15.44 -31.36
CA TYR A 10 -85.56 16.38 -30.74
C TYR A 10 -84.20 15.77 -30.46
N LEU A 11 -84.14 14.48 -30.08
CA LEU A 11 -82.88 13.75 -29.92
C LEU A 11 -82.12 13.67 -31.24
N LEU A 12 -82.82 13.40 -32.36
CA LEU A 12 -82.21 13.37 -33.69
C LEU A 12 -81.66 14.75 -34.10
N ILE A 13 -82.42 15.83 -33.85
CA ILE A 13 -81.96 17.20 -34.11
C ILE A 13 -80.72 17.53 -33.27
N LEU A 14 -80.72 17.17 -31.98
CA LEU A 14 -79.57 17.36 -31.11
C LEU A 14 -78.34 16.59 -31.62
N LEU A 15 -78.53 15.34 -32.05
CA LEU A 15 -77.46 14.51 -32.60
C LEU A 15 -76.86 15.14 -33.86
N VAL A 16 -77.70 15.65 -34.77
CA VAL A 16 -77.25 16.34 -35.99
C VAL A 16 -76.47 17.62 -35.65
N ILE A 17 -76.90 18.39 -34.66
CA ILE A 17 -76.19 19.59 -34.20
C ILE A 17 -74.83 19.22 -33.61
N VAL A 18 -74.76 18.18 -32.77
CA VAL A 18 -73.51 17.72 -32.14
C VAL A 18 -72.54 17.19 -33.19
N VAL A 19 -73.00 16.38 -34.14
CA VAL A 19 -72.16 15.86 -35.24
C VAL A 19 -71.69 17.00 -36.15
N GLY A 20 -72.56 17.97 -36.45
CA GLY A 20 -72.19 19.16 -37.22
C GLY A 20 -71.14 20.02 -36.51
N ALA A 21 -71.29 20.24 -35.20
CA ALA A 21 -70.34 21.00 -34.40
C ALA A 21 -68.97 20.29 -34.32
N LEU A 22 -68.94 18.97 -34.09
CA LEU A 22 -67.70 18.20 -34.06
C LEU A 22 -67.01 18.16 -35.43
N SER A 23 -67.78 18.06 -36.51
CA SER A 23 -67.24 18.11 -37.88
C SER A 23 -66.65 19.47 -38.22
N LEU A 24 -67.28 20.56 -37.74
CA LEU A 24 -66.77 21.92 -37.91
C LEU A 24 -65.46 22.11 -37.13
N VAL A 25 -65.39 21.63 -35.88
CA VAL A 25 -64.16 21.67 -35.06
C VAL A 25 -63.04 20.86 -35.71
N GLY A 26 -63.35 19.65 -36.20
CA GLY A 26 -62.38 18.83 -36.95
C GLY A 26 -61.90 19.50 -38.25
N GLY A 27 -62.80 20.15 -38.99
CA GLY A 27 -62.45 20.89 -40.21
C GLY A 27 -61.59 22.13 -39.94
N ILE A 28 -61.87 22.86 -38.85
CA ILE A 28 -61.06 24.01 -38.42
C ILE A 28 -59.67 23.55 -37.96
N MET A 29 -59.57 22.44 -37.21
CA MET A 29 -58.28 21.87 -36.82
C MET A 29 -57.47 21.35 -38.01
N PHE A 30 -58.11 20.84 -39.06
CA PHE A 30 -57.43 20.38 -40.28
C PHE A 30 -56.92 21.56 -41.13
N LEU A 31 -57.70 22.63 -41.25
CA LEU A 31 -57.33 23.81 -42.04
C LEU A 31 -56.31 24.73 -41.33
N PHE A 32 -56.27 24.68 -40.00
CA PHE A 32 -55.39 25.52 -39.19
C PHE A 32 -54.71 24.71 -38.07
N PRO A 33 -53.71 23.87 -38.40
CA PRO A 33 -53.05 23.00 -37.43
C PRO A 33 -52.31 23.77 -36.31
N ASN A 34 -52.13 25.09 -36.45
CA ASN A 34 -51.42 25.94 -35.49
C ASN A 34 -52.35 26.81 -34.61
N ILE A 35 -53.67 26.61 -34.62
CA ILE A 35 -54.60 27.35 -33.75
C ILE A 35 -54.82 26.59 -32.43
N THR A 36 -54.10 27.01 -31.38
CA THR A 36 -54.22 26.50 -30.00
C THR A 36 -55.41 27.19 -29.29
N ILE A 37 -56.59 26.55 -29.24
CA ILE A 37 -57.81 27.15 -28.63
C ILE A 37 -58.04 26.79 -27.16
N LEU A 38 -57.23 25.92 -26.54
CA LEU A 38 -57.36 25.61 -25.12
C LEU A 38 -55.98 25.57 -24.45
N ASN A 39 -55.79 26.46 -23.47
CA ASN A 39 -54.65 26.50 -22.54
C ASN A 39 -54.67 25.29 -21.58
N PHE A 40 -54.66 24.07 -22.13
CA PHE A 40 -54.18 22.91 -21.41
C PHE A 40 -52.69 22.77 -21.72
N LYS A 41 -51.85 23.17 -20.75
CA LYS A 41 -50.41 22.98 -20.79
C LYS A 41 -50.11 21.48 -20.66
N TYR A 42 -50.20 20.77 -21.78
CA TYR A 42 -49.64 19.43 -21.90
C TYR A 42 -48.13 19.61 -22.07
N ILE A 43 -47.38 19.36 -21.00
CA ILE A 43 -45.91 19.29 -21.05
C ILE A 43 -45.58 17.99 -21.77
N ALA A 44 -45.50 18.04 -23.09
CA ALA A 44 -44.85 17.02 -23.90
C ALA A 44 -44.37 17.68 -25.20
N ASN A 45 -43.08 17.51 -25.48
CA ASN A 45 -42.30 18.02 -26.61
C ASN A 45 -41.60 19.37 -26.38
N HIS A 46 -40.52 19.32 -25.60
CA HIS A 46 -39.32 20.04 -25.98
C HIS A 46 -38.78 19.40 -27.27
N THR A 47 -39.02 20.06 -28.40
CA THR A 47 -38.19 19.89 -29.59
C THR A 47 -36.90 20.66 -29.35
N ASP A 48 -35.82 19.92 -29.09
CA ASP A 48 -34.47 20.45 -28.99
C ASP A 48 -34.05 21.08 -30.33
N GLU A 49 -33.92 22.40 -30.37
CA GLU A 49 -33.04 23.05 -31.34
C GLU A 49 -31.60 22.70 -30.97
N TYR A 50 -31.01 21.72 -31.66
CA TYR A 50 -29.58 21.43 -31.54
C TYR A 50 -28.80 22.55 -32.24
N VAL A 51 -28.36 23.55 -31.48
CA VAL A 51 -27.26 24.40 -31.92
C VAL A 51 -26.02 23.51 -31.98
N LEU A 52 -25.51 23.31 -33.20
CA LEU A 52 -24.32 22.50 -33.46
C LEU A 52 -23.07 23.28 -33.00
N PHE A 53 -22.85 23.33 -31.70
CA PHE A 53 -21.57 23.78 -31.15
C PHE A 53 -20.51 22.72 -31.47
N GLN A 54 -19.31 23.16 -31.87
CA GLN A 54 -18.17 22.26 -32.00
C GLN A 54 -17.89 21.64 -30.63
N ASN A 55 -18.20 20.36 -30.50
CA ASN A 55 -18.06 19.61 -29.26
C ASN A 55 -16.58 19.53 -28.85
N LYS A 56 -16.22 20.23 -27.77
CA LYS A 56 -14.97 19.99 -27.05
C LYS A 56 -15.15 18.74 -26.20
N ALA A 57 -14.14 17.87 -26.15
CA ALA A 57 -14.13 16.71 -25.26
C ALA A 57 -14.17 17.19 -23.79
N ILE A 58 -14.91 16.47 -22.94
CA ILE A 58 -14.90 16.73 -21.49
C ILE A 58 -13.55 16.30 -20.94
N THR A 59 -12.90 17.18 -20.21
CA THR A 59 -11.59 16.98 -19.60
C THR A 59 -11.64 17.06 -18.08
N LYS A 60 -12.74 17.52 -17.48
CA LYS A 60 -12.85 17.68 -16.02
C LYS A 60 -14.29 17.49 -15.52
N ILE A 61 -14.47 16.75 -14.44
CA ILE A 61 -15.75 16.51 -13.75
C ILE A 61 -15.55 16.82 -12.26
N ASN A 62 -16.20 17.87 -11.77
CA ASN A 62 -16.22 18.23 -10.36
C ASN A 62 -17.59 17.82 -9.76
N VAL A 63 -17.59 17.13 -8.62
CA VAL A 63 -18.79 16.76 -7.87
C VAL A 63 -18.61 17.20 -6.42
N GLU A 64 -19.40 18.17 -5.97
CA GLU A 64 -19.51 18.61 -4.57
C GLU A 64 -20.88 18.20 -4.03
N THR A 65 -20.95 17.23 -3.11
CA THR A 65 -22.21 16.68 -2.59
C THR A 65 -22.05 16.08 -1.21
N ASN A 66 -23.01 16.21 -0.31
CA ASN A 66 -22.87 15.64 1.04
C ASN A 66 -23.46 14.23 1.14
N ASN A 67 -24.79 14.07 1.01
CA ASN A 67 -25.47 12.80 1.28
C ASN A 67 -26.31 12.23 0.11
N TYR A 68 -25.96 12.54 -1.14
CA TYR A 68 -26.74 12.09 -2.30
C TYR A 68 -26.18 10.80 -2.91
N ASN A 69 -27.07 9.96 -3.43
CA ASN A 69 -26.71 8.89 -4.34
C ASN A 69 -26.60 9.48 -5.76
N ILE A 70 -25.40 9.52 -6.33
CA ILE A 70 -25.17 10.07 -7.66
C ILE A 70 -24.59 8.99 -8.55
N ILE A 71 -25.21 8.72 -9.69
CA ILE A 71 -24.67 7.85 -10.72
C ILE A 71 -24.40 8.67 -11.97
N ILE A 72 -23.13 8.83 -12.34
CA ILE A 72 -22.70 9.49 -13.56
C ILE A 72 -22.30 8.40 -14.55
N MET A 73 -22.99 8.31 -15.68
CA MET A 73 -22.74 7.29 -16.70
C MET A 73 -22.72 7.85 -18.11
N PRO A 74 -22.04 7.23 -19.08
CA PRO A 74 -22.07 7.69 -20.46
C PRO A 74 -23.50 7.55 -21.03
N ASN A 75 -23.97 8.54 -21.79
CA ASN A 75 -25.34 8.65 -22.31
C ASN A 75 -25.66 7.61 -23.42
N SER A 76 -24.70 6.77 -23.84
CA SER A 76 -24.97 5.72 -24.83
C SER A 76 -24.14 4.46 -24.63
N GLU A 77 -24.78 3.30 -24.82
CA GLU A 77 -24.13 1.99 -24.94
C GLU A 77 -23.39 1.81 -26.28
N LYS A 78 -23.49 2.79 -27.20
CA LYS A 78 -22.92 2.71 -28.55
C LYS A 78 -21.94 3.85 -28.75
N ASN A 79 -20.65 3.49 -28.82
CA ASN A 79 -19.52 4.32 -29.24
C ASN A 79 -19.80 5.06 -30.57
N VAL A 80 -20.48 6.20 -30.53
CA VAL A 80 -20.64 7.07 -31.69
C VAL A 80 -19.90 8.38 -31.41
N SER A 81 -18.64 8.40 -31.86
CA SER A 81 -17.78 9.57 -32.10
C SER A 81 -17.55 10.57 -30.95
N ASN A 82 -16.33 10.57 -30.38
CA ASN A 82 -15.55 11.63 -29.69
C ASN A 82 -16.23 12.61 -28.70
N ASN A 83 -17.52 12.50 -28.47
CA ASN A 83 -18.31 13.41 -27.64
C ASN A 83 -18.91 12.59 -26.51
N THR A 84 -18.19 12.56 -25.40
CA THR A 84 -18.61 11.84 -24.20
C THR A 84 -19.81 12.55 -23.58
N GLN A 85 -21.02 12.21 -23.98
CA GLN A 85 -22.21 12.68 -23.27
C GLN A 85 -22.35 11.87 -21.97
N PHE A 86 -22.69 12.54 -20.86
CA PHE A 86 -22.96 11.89 -19.57
C PHE A 86 -24.43 12.03 -19.17
N LYS A 87 -25.03 10.91 -18.77
CA LYS A 87 -26.29 10.81 -18.03
C LYS A 87 -25.98 10.83 -16.54
N ILE A 88 -26.70 11.65 -15.77
CA ILE A 88 -26.50 11.77 -14.33
C ILE A 88 -27.83 11.44 -13.64
N VAL A 89 -27.82 10.38 -12.85
CA VAL A 89 -28.96 9.96 -12.04
C VAL A 89 -28.67 10.39 -10.61
N VAL A 90 -29.51 11.27 -10.06
CA VAL A 90 -29.45 11.65 -8.64
C VAL A 90 -30.63 11.00 -7.95
N ASP A 91 -30.36 10.02 -7.09
CA ASP A 91 -31.38 9.35 -6.31
C ASP A 91 -31.45 9.97 -4.90
N ASN A 92 -32.67 10.36 -4.52
CA ASN A 92 -32.97 11.06 -3.28
C ASN A 92 -33.71 10.16 -2.32
N ASP A 93 -32.95 9.36 -1.56
CA ASP A 93 -33.51 8.44 -0.58
C ASP A 93 -33.72 9.11 0.80
N PHE A 94 -34.19 10.37 0.82
CA PHE A 94 -34.52 11.09 2.05
C PHE A 94 -35.84 10.58 2.66
N MET A 95 -35.80 9.42 3.32
CA MET A 95 -36.91 8.96 4.15
C MET A 95 -36.90 9.67 5.51
N GLY A 96 -37.39 10.90 5.56
CA GLY A 96 -37.58 11.61 6.83
C GLY A 96 -38.05 13.06 6.68
N PHE A 97 -39.29 13.34 7.09
CA PHE A 97 -39.95 14.65 7.17
C PHE A 97 -40.43 15.28 5.84
N ALA A 98 -41.37 14.60 5.18
CA ALA A 98 -42.10 15.07 3.99
C ALA A 98 -43.12 16.22 4.25
N ASN A 99 -42.82 17.19 5.12
CA ASN A 99 -43.75 18.30 5.41
C ASN A 99 -43.18 19.70 5.14
N GLN A 100 -41.99 19.84 4.57
CA GLN A 100 -41.47 21.12 4.07
C GLN A 100 -40.93 20.94 2.65
N ASN A 101 -41.34 21.82 1.73
CA ASN A 101 -40.84 21.86 0.36
C ASN A 101 -39.36 22.26 0.38
N TYR A 102 -38.47 21.28 0.46
CA TYR A 102 -37.04 21.50 0.30
C TYR A 102 -36.70 21.47 -1.19
N GLU A 103 -36.30 22.62 -1.76
CA GLU A 103 -35.75 22.69 -3.12
C GLU A 103 -34.30 22.19 -3.11
N ILE A 104 -33.98 21.22 -3.97
CA ILE A 104 -32.60 20.78 -4.20
C ILE A 104 -32.09 21.55 -5.40
N LYS A 105 -31.14 22.45 -5.19
CA LYS A 105 -30.60 23.31 -6.24
C LYS A 105 -29.27 22.76 -6.73
N LEU A 106 -29.20 22.49 -8.03
CA LEU A 106 -27.95 22.27 -8.74
C LEU A 106 -27.43 23.62 -9.25
N GLU A 107 -26.26 24.04 -8.76
CA GLU A 107 -25.58 25.23 -9.27
C GLU A 107 -24.87 24.89 -10.58
N ILE A 108 -25.20 25.61 -11.66
CA ILE A 108 -24.56 25.49 -12.96
C ILE A 108 -23.77 26.78 -13.21
N PRO A 109 -22.43 26.72 -13.30
CA PRO A 109 -21.64 27.89 -13.64
C PRO A 109 -21.93 28.29 -15.09
N SER A 110 -22.60 29.43 -15.27
CA SER A 110 -22.80 30.05 -16.58
C SER A 110 -21.60 30.94 -16.92
N SER A 111 -21.39 31.24 -18.21
CA SER A 111 -20.37 32.21 -18.65
C SER A 111 -20.75 33.67 -18.31
N SER A 112 -21.89 33.88 -17.68
CA SER A 112 -22.32 35.17 -17.15
C SER A 112 -22.07 35.22 -15.65
N ASP A 113 -21.88 36.42 -15.08
CA ASP A 113 -21.71 36.59 -13.62
C ASP A 113 -22.94 36.11 -12.81
N GLU A 114 -24.03 35.72 -13.47
CA GLU A 114 -25.21 35.13 -12.86
C GLU A 114 -25.11 33.60 -12.79
N LYS A 115 -25.18 33.08 -11.57
CA LYS A 115 -25.27 31.64 -11.29
C LYS A 115 -26.67 31.15 -11.64
N GLU A 116 -26.77 30.23 -12.60
CA GLU A 116 -28.03 29.55 -12.89
C GLU A 116 -28.19 28.35 -11.96
N TYR A 117 -29.38 28.18 -11.39
CA TYR A 117 -29.70 27.03 -10.56
C TYR A 117 -30.82 26.22 -11.19
N VAL A 118 -30.63 24.91 -11.34
CA VAL A 118 -31.67 23.98 -11.76
C VAL A 118 -32.22 23.29 -10.51
N ASN A 119 -33.54 23.35 -10.29
CA ASN A 119 -34.18 22.59 -9.22
C ASN A 119 -34.27 21.12 -9.64
N VAL A 120 -33.56 20.24 -8.95
CA VAL A 120 -33.51 18.80 -9.24
C VAL A 120 -34.49 17.99 -8.39
N SER A 121 -35.23 18.61 -7.45
CA SER A 121 -36.26 17.92 -6.65
C SER A 121 -37.40 17.35 -7.50
N ASP A 122 -37.58 17.87 -8.72
CA ASP A 122 -38.67 17.51 -9.62
C ASP A 122 -38.29 16.41 -10.63
N PHE A 123 -37.05 15.93 -10.59
CA PHE A 123 -36.49 15.01 -11.58
C PHE A 123 -35.88 13.77 -10.92
N ASN A 124 -36.38 12.59 -11.30
CA ASN A 124 -35.75 11.31 -10.92
C ASN A 124 -34.49 11.01 -11.76
N GLU A 125 -34.29 11.72 -12.87
CA GLU A 125 -33.17 11.57 -13.80
C GLU A 125 -32.92 12.91 -14.49
N VAL A 126 -31.65 13.35 -14.56
CA VAL A 126 -31.28 14.58 -15.27
C VAL A 126 -30.25 14.26 -16.35
N ASN A 127 -30.61 14.47 -17.61
CA ASN A 127 -29.69 14.26 -18.73
C ASN A 127 -28.91 15.53 -19.05
N PHE A 128 -27.60 15.53 -18.81
CA PHE A 128 -26.71 16.68 -19.02
C PHE A 128 -26.05 16.60 -20.40
N ALA A 129 -26.84 16.56 -21.47
CA ALA A 129 -26.28 16.49 -22.82
C ALA A 129 -25.58 17.80 -23.28
N ASN A 130 -25.87 18.94 -22.61
CA ASN A 130 -25.64 20.28 -23.19
C ASN A 130 -24.87 21.28 -22.29
N PHE A 131 -24.29 20.85 -21.16
CA PHE A 131 -23.64 21.77 -20.22
C PHE A 131 -22.14 21.80 -20.43
N TYR A 132 -21.66 22.73 -21.23
CA TYR A 132 -20.25 22.91 -21.55
C TYR A 132 -19.77 24.27 -21.08
N ASN A 133 -18.88 24.29 -20.08
CA ASN A 133 -18.00 25.43 -19.84
C ASN A 133 -16.57 24.96 -20.10
N ASP A 134 -16.07 25.18 -21.33
CA ASP A 134 -14.70 24.86 -21.74
C ASP A 134 -14.18 23.42 -21.50
N GLY A 135 -15.08 22.43 -21.42
CA GLY A 135 -14.71 21.01 -21.20
C GLY A 135 -14.81 20.56 -19.74
N GLU A 136 -15.33 21.41 -18.85
CA GLU A 136 -15.58 21.10 -17.44
C GLU A 136 -17.08 20.89 -17.15
N ILE A 137 -17.40 19.83 -16.40
CA ILE A 137 -18.71 19.63 -15.76
C ILE A 137 -18.54 19.85 -14.26
N THR A 138 -19.31 20.75 -13.65
CA THR A 138 -19.34 20.94 -12.20
C THR A 138 -20.74 20.68 -11.66
N LEU A 139 -20.86 19.71 -10.75
CA LEU A 139 -22.08 19.34 -10.05
C LEU A 139 -21.93 19.73 -8.59
N LYS A 140 -22.70 20.72 -8.14
CA LYS A 140 -22.76 21.10 -6.72
C LYS A 140 -24.16 20.91 -6.17
N LEU A 141 -24.33 19.90 -5.33
CA LEU A 141 -25.59 19.61 -4.63
C LEU A 141 -25.53 20.21 -3.22
N VAL A 142 -26.28 21.30 -3.03
CA VAL A 142 -26.38 21.98 -1.72
C VAL A 142 -27.48 21.32 -0.90
N GLU A 143 -27.15 20.85 0.30
CA GLU A 143 -28.15 20.31 1.22
C GLU A 143 -29.01 21.40 1.87
N PRO A 144 -30.31 21.15 2.05
CA PRO A 144 -31.13 21.99 2.91
C PRO A 144 -30.62 21.97 4.35
N THR A 145 -30.45 23.15 4.95
CA THR A 145 -30.04 23.28 6.35
C THR A 145 -31.02 22.56 7.29
N GLY A 146 -30.52 21.62 8.09
CA GLY A 146 -31.30 20.93 9.13
C GLY A 146 -31.69 19.49 8.84
N LEU A 147 -31.34 18.94 7.67
CA LEU A 147 -31.50 17.52 7.38
C LEU A 147 -30.30 16.72 7.91
N VAL A 148 -30.58 15.68 8.69
CA VAL A 148 -29.60 14.66 9.09
C VAL A 148 -29.83 13.45 8.18
N SER A 149 -28.91 13.20 7.25
CA SER A 149 -28.94 11.95 6.48
C SER A 149 -28.46 10.80 7.37
N TYR A 150 -29.21 9.70 7.34
CA TYR A 150 -28.92 8.48 8.12
C TYR A 150 -28.54 7.28 7.26
N LEU A 151 -28.34 7.44 5.94
CA LEU A 151 -28.14 6.32 5.02
C LEU A 151 -26.91 6.47 4.12
N ASN A 152 -26.37 5.31 3.71
CA ASN A 152 -25.17 5.12 2.89
C ASN A 152 -25.29 5.80 1.52
N SER A 153 -24.90 7.07 1.44
CA SER A 153 -24.77 7.81 0.19
C SER A 153 -23.65 7.21 -0.68
N GLN A 154 -23.90 7.07 -1.98
CA GLN A 154 -22.99 6.46 -2.94
C GLN A 154 -22.84 7.32 -4.20
N ILE A 155 -21.61 7.61 -4.59
CA ILE A 155 -21.30 8.20 -5.91
C ILE A 155 -20.71 7.12 -6.80
N ILE A 156 -21.34 6.84 -7.94
CA ILE A 156 -20.87 5.88 -8.94
C ILE A 156 -20.51 6.63 -10.23
N PHE A 157 -19.24 6.56 -10.64
CA PHE A 157 -18.80 7.02 -11.95
C PHE A 157 -18.64 5.82 -12.88
N TYR A 158 -19.46 5.71 -13.91
CA TYR A 158 -19.20 4.81 -15.03
C TYR A 158 -18.27 5.52 -16.02
N ILE A 159 -17.04 5.05 -16.10
CA ILE A 159 -16.03 5.63 -16.99
C ILE A 159 -16.28 5.07 -18.42
N PRO A 160 -16.39 5.92 -19.46
CA PRO A 160 -16.49 5.48 -20.84
C PRO A 160 -15.22 4.75 -21.30
N GLU A 161 -15.36 3.72 -22.17
CA GLU A 161 -14.22 2.96 -22.71
C GLU A 161 -13.17 3.83 -23.44
N THR A 162 -13.57 5.00 -23.94
CA THR A 162 -12.74 5.91 -24.74
C THR A 162 -12.35 7.19 -23.98
N ALA A 163 -12.59 7.26 -22.68
CA ALA A 163 -12.23 8.44 -21.88
C ALA A 163 -10.72 8.52 -21.67
N THR A 164 -10.09 9.57 -22.20
CA THR A 164 -8.68 9.91 -21.93
C THR A 164 -8.62 11.34 -21.40
N ASN A 165 -7.76 11.61 -20.43
CA ASN A 165 -7.52 12.92 -19.81
C ASN A 165 -8.77 13.54 -19.15
N ILE A 166 -9.53 12.75 -18.37
CA ILE A 166 -10.64 13.28 -17.57
C ILE A 166 -10.22 13.36 -16.10
N GLU A 167 -10.12 14.57 -15.57
CA GLU A 167 -9.90 14.85 -14.14
C GLU A 167 -11.22 14.72 -13.36
N TYR A 168 -11.25 14.00 -12.24
CA TYR A 168 -12.47 13.76 -11.43
C TYR A 168 -12.32 14.32 -10.01
N ASN A 169 -12.73 15.57 -9.78
CA ASN A 169 -12.69 16.16 -8.44
C ASN A 169 -13.97 15.88 -7.66
N VAL A 170 -13.90 15.01 -6.67
CA VAL A 170 -15.08 14.59 -5.91
C VAL A 170 -14.98 15.02 -4.46
N LYS A 171 -15.61 16.15 -4.12
CA LYS A 171 -15.77 16.61 -2.74
C LYS A 171 -17.07 16.08 -2.19
N THR A 172 -17.01 15.10 -1.29
CA THR A 172 -18.24 14.55 -0.75
C THR A 172 -18.15 14.11 0.69
N ASN A 173 -19.30 14.12 1.40
CA ASN A 173 -19.52 13.42 2.66
C ASN A 173 -20.13 12.00 2.44
N ALA A 174 -20.06 11.47 1.22
CA ALA A 174 -20.73 10.23 0.86
C ALA A 174 -20.10 8.98 1.48
N GLY A 175 -20.93 8.02 1.89
CA GLY A 175 -20.48 6.74 2.45
C GLY A 175 -19.69 5.86 1.48
N SER A 176 -19.86 6.01 0.16
CA SER A 176 -19.09 5.29 -0.85
C SER A 176 -18.86 6.06 -2.15
N ILE A 177 -17.67 5.93 -2.74
CA ILE A 177 -17.37 6.34 -4.11
C ILE A 177 -16.90 5.11 -4.88
N LEU A 178 -17.52 4.84 -6.02
CA LEU A 178 -17.23 3.70 -6.90
C LEU A 178 -16.97 4.21 -8.32
N PHE A 179 -15.82 3.86 -8.88
CA PHE A 179 -15.59 4.00 -10.32
C PHE A 179 -15.80 2.63 -10.97
N ALA A 180 -16.82 2.53 -11.81
CA ALA A 180 -17.23 1.30 -12.49
C ALA A 180 -16.94 1.38 -13.99
N GLN A 181 -16.75 0.22 -14.62
CA GLN A 181 -16.69 0.13 -16.08
C GLN A 181 -18.09 0.22 -16.69
N ASN A 182 -18.25 1.01 -17.76
CA ASN A 182 -19.45 0.96 -18.60
C ASN A 182 -19.41 -0.20 -19.62
N SER A 183 -18.92 -1.38 -19.21
CA SER A 183 -18.66 -2.52 -20.10
C SER A 183 -19.24 -3.80 -19.50
N ASN A 184 -20.07 -4.50 -20.28
CA ASN A 184 -20.53 -5.87 -19.99
C ASN A 184 -19.43 -6.93 -20.20
N ASN A 185 -18.22 -6.52 -20.61
CA ASN A 185 -17.11 -7.41 -20.88
C ASN A 185 -16.00 -7.26 -19.81
N PRO A 186 -15.88 -8.19 -18.86
CA PRO A 186 -14.91 -8.14 -17.76
C PRO A 186 -13.44 -8.28 -18.20
N SER A 187 -13.19 -8.58 -19.48
CA SER A 187 -11.84 -8.73 -20.02
C SER A 187 -11.23 -7.44 -20.59
N LYS A 188 -12.02 -6.38 -20.79
CA LYS A 188 -11.52 -5.08 -21.24
C LYS A 188 -11.05 -4.26 -20.03
N LYS A 189 -9.85 -3.68 -20.14
CA LYS A 189 -9.25 -2.85 -19.08
C LYS A 189 -9.63 -1.37 -19.30
N LEU A 190 -9.94 -0.64 -18.23
CA LEU A 190 -10.05 0.83 -18.25
C LEU A 190 -8.69 1.44 -18.60
N SER A 191 -8.65 2.56 -19.30
CA SER A 191 -7.44 3.31 -19.60
C SER A 191 -7.76 4.77 -19.32
N THR A 192 -7.19 5.34 -18.26
CA THR A 192 -7.39 6.76 -17.90
C THR A 192 -6.02 7.37 -17.64
N SER A 193 -5.68 8.43 -18.37
CA SER A 193 -4.34 8.99 -18.38
C SER A 193 -3.96 9.82 -17.15
N ASP A 194 -4.92 10.27 -16.35
CA ASP A 194 -4.72 10.86 -15.01
C ASP A 194 -6.03 10.71 -14.21
N ILE A 195 -5.98 10.28 -12.95
CA ILE A 195 -7.15 10.34 -12.05
C ILE A 195 -6.73 11.00 -10.73
N ASP A 196 -6.79 12.32 -10.69
CA ASP A 196 -6.70 13.07 -9.44
C ASP A 196 -8.03 12.99 -8.68
N ILE A 197 -8.07 12.28 -7.54
CA ILE A 197 -9.26 12.13 -6.71
C ILE A 197 -9.09 12.83 -5.36
N HIS A 198 -9.50 14.10 -5.30
CA HIS A 198 -9.50 14.85 -4.04
C HIS A 198 -10.73 14.51 -3.17
N VAL A 199 -10.68 13.43 -2.38
CA VAL A 199 -11.76 13.09 -1.43
C VAL A 199 -11.59 13.81 -0.09
N SER A 200 -12.07 15.05 0.01
CA SER A 200 -12.06 15.77 1.30
C SER A 200 -13.26 15.38 2.17
N SER A 201 -12.97 14.77 3.32
CA SER A 201 -13.85 14.47 4.47
C SER A 201 -14.99 13.45 4.29
N VAL A 202 -14.72 12.16 4.56
CA VAL A 202 -15.74 11.22 5.07
C VAL A 202 -15.14 10.07 5.87
N GLN A 203 -15.92 9.57 6.83
CA GLN A 203 -15.95 8.15 7.20
C GLN A 203 -16.67 7.34 6.12
N GLY A 204 -15.95 6.67 5.22
CA GLY A 204 -16.56 5.95 4.09
C GLY A 204 -15.73 4.81 3.50
N SER A 205 -16.15 4.28 2.36
CA SER A 205 -15.40 3.30 1.56
C SER A 205 -15.26 3.71 0.09
N PHE A 206 -14.01 3.80 -0.37
CA PHE A 206 -13.63 4.05 -1.75
C PHE A 206 -13.16 2.73 -2.36
N ASN A 207 -13.75 2.32 -3.49
CA ASN A 207 -13.30 1.13 -4.21
C ASN A 207 -13.05 1.47 -5.68
N LEU A 208 -11.88 1.08 -6.19
CA LEU A 208 -11.52 1.17 -7.60
C LEU A 208 -11.09 -0.24 -8.07
N ASP A 209 -12.01 -0.95 -8.70
CA ASP A 209 -11.82 -2.31 -9.17
C ASP A 209 -11.51 -2.35 -10.67
N ASN A 210 -10.49 -3.11 -11.08
CA ASN A 210 -10.13 -3.33 -12.49
C ASN A 210 -9.87 -2.05 -13.31
N ALA A 211 -9.46 -0.96 -12.64
CA ALA A 211 -8.91 0.20 -13.32
C ALA A 211 -7.54 -0.16 -13.91
N LYS A 212 -7.19 0.37 -15.08
CA LYS A 212 -5.80 0.51 -15.49
C LYS A 212 -5.61 2.02 -15.72
N MET A 213 -4.76 2.60 -14.89
CA MET A 213 -4.30 3.96 -15.11
C MET A 213 -3.25 3.89 -16.23
N GLU A 214 -3.24 4.87 -17.12
CA GLU A 214 -2.19 4.91 -18.16
C GLU A 214 -0.85 5.28 -17.52
N ASP A 215 0.19 5.12 -18.32
CA ASP A 215 1.56 5.30 -17.89
C ASP A 215 1.76 6.76 -17.46
N GLY A 216 1.98 6.98 -16.16
CA GLY A 216 2.24 8.31 -15.61
C GLY A 216 1.13 8.89 -14.72
N SER A 217 -0.04 8.24 -14.62
CA SER A 217 -1.12 8.78 -13.78
C SER A 217 -0.84 8.64 -12.29
N ASP A 218 -1.06 9.72 -11.54
CA ASP A 218 -0.96 9.70 -10.08
C ASP A 218 -2.33 9.49 -9.42
N LEU A 219 -2.36 8.79 -8.29
CA LEU A 219 -3.51 8.69 -7.41
C LEU A 219 -3.19 9.42 -6.10
N VAL A 220 -3.75 10.61 -5.95
CA VAL A 220 -3.62 11.42 -4.74
C VAL A 220 -4.83 11.22 -3.85
N ILE A 221 -4.62 10.82 -2.58
CA ILE A 221 -5.67 10.66 -1.57
C ILE A 221 -5.34 11.56 -0.38
N SER A 222 -6.07 12.66 -0.22
CA SER A 222 -5.84 13.65 0.83
C SER A 222 -7.00 13.75 1.80
N ASN A 223 -6.73 13.86 3.11
CA ASN A 223 -7.73 14.09 4.17
C ASN A 223 -8.88 13.05 4.24
N TYR A 224 -8.64 11.83 3.77
CA TYR A 224 -9.65 10.77 3.73
C TYR A 224 -9.55 9.84 4.93
N ILE A 225 -10.65 9.63 5.66
CA ILE A 225 -10.71 8.75 6.84
C ILE A 225 -11.64 7.57 6.54
N GLY A 226 -11.15 6.54 5.88
CA GLY A 226 -12.03 5.41 5.53
C GLY A 226 -11.28 4.22 5.00
N LYS A 227 -12.00 3.30 4.37
CA LYS A 227 -11.37 2.21 3.62
C LYS A 227 -11.17 2.65 2.17
N VAL A 228 -10.00 2.43 1.60
CA VAL A 228 -9.68 2.55 0.18
C VAL A 228 -9.23 1.18 -0.28
N ASN A 229 -9.87 0.62 -1.29
CA ASN A 229 -9.45 -0.64 -1.90
C ASN A 229 -9.26 -0.44 -3.40
N ILE A 230 -8.02 -0.53 -3.86
CA ILE A 230 -7.67 -0.45 -5.27
C ILE A 230 -7.22 -1.82 -5.76
N ASN A 231 -8.11 -2.50 -6.47
CA ASN A 231 -7.84 -3.78 -7.08
C ASN A 231 -7.45 -3.58 -8.56
N SER A 232 -6.36 -2.85 -8.77
CA SER A 232 -5.80 -2.56 -10.10
C SER A 232 -4.41 -3.19 -10.25
N ASP A 233 -4.12 -3.70 -11.45
CA ASP A 233 -2.78 -4.20 -11.80
C ASP A 233 -1.82 -3.09 -12.26
N ASN A 234 -2.36 -1.93 -12.65
CA ASN A 234 -1.63 -0.84 -13.28
C ASN A 234 -2.09 0.49 -12.66
N ILE A 235 -1.54 0.83 -11.50
CA ILE A 235 -1.64 2.18 -10.90
C ILE A 235 -0.30 2.85 -11.15
N GLY A 236 -0.26 4.16 -11.43
CA GLY A 236 1.00 4.89 -11.44
C GLY A 236 1.48 5.20 -10.02
N ASN A 237 1.85 6.44 -9.73
CA ASN A 237 2.27 6.78 -8.36
C ASN A 237 1.07 6.96 -7.44
N VAL A 238 1.27 6.75 -6.15
CA VAL A 238 0.24 6.91 -5.12
C VAL A 238 0.76 7.85 -4.06
N ILE A 239 0.02 8.93 -3.80
CA ILE A 239 0.32 9.88 -2.73
C ILE A 239 -0.83 9.86 -1.73
N ILE A 240 -0.55 9.50 -0.47
CA ILE A 240 -1.53 9.48 0.61
C ILE A 240 -1.14 10.56 1.62
N ASP A 241 -1.90 11.66 1.64
CA ASP A 241 -1.77 12.72 2.63
C ASP A 241 -2.97 12.67 3.59
N SER A 242 -2.97 11.69 4.49
CA SER A 242 -4.09 11.46 5.40
C SER A 242 -3.67 11.03 6.79
N ASN A 243 -4.28 11.67 7.78
CA ASN A 243 -4.05 11.37 9.20
C ASN A 243 -4.50 9.97 9.63
N SER A 244 -5.41 9.32 8.89
CA SER A 244 -5.89 7.97 9.21
C SER A 244 -6.57 7.35 8.00
N GLY A 245 -6.70 6.02 7.94
CA GLY A 245 -7.41 5.33 6.88
C GLY A 245 -6.86 3.93 6.65
N ASN A 246 -7.61 3.09 5.95
CA ASN A 246 -7.21 1.73 5.59
C ASN A 246 -7.13 1.60 4.07
N PHE A 247 -5.92 1.67 3.54
CA PHE A 247 -5.61 1.69 2.13
C PHE A 247 -5.07 0.31 1.73
N THR A 248 -5.74 -0.35 0.80
CA THR A 248 -5.33 -1.64 0.25
C THR A 248 -5.14 -1.49 -1.25
N PHE A 249 -3.96 -1.85 -1.74
CA PHE A 249 -3.60 -1.83 -3.14
C PHE A 249 -3.21 -3.23 -3.59
N LYS A 250 -3.70 -3.66 -4.75
CA LYS A 250 -3.18 -4.88 -5.39
C LYS A 250 -1.73 -4.64 -5.80
N ASN A 251 -1.48 -3.72 -6.73
CA ASN A 251 -0.14 -3.28 -7.13
C ASN A 251 -0.07 -1.75 -7.19
N ILE A 252 1.12 -1.19 -6.96
CA ILE A 252 1.47 0.21 -7.23
C ILE A 252 2.62 0.20 -8.23
N GLY A 253 2.42 0.75 -9.42
CA GLY A 253 3.25 0.51 -10.60
C GLY A 253 3.04 -0.87 -11.23
N TYR A 254 3.79 -1.15 -12.30
CA TYR A 254 3.81 -2.43 -12.99
C TYR A 254 5.17 -2.67 -13.68
N ASN A 255 5.43 -3.90 -14.12
CA ASN A 255 6.73 -4.26 -14.72
C ASN A 255 6.97 -3.51 -16.04
N GLY A 256 8.13 -2.86 -16.17
CA GLY A 256 8.49 -2.04 -17.33
C GLY A 256 8.07 -0.58 -17.25
N PHE A 257 7.44 -0.16 -16.14
CA PHE A 257 7.11 1.23 -15.86
C PHE A 257 8.22 1.91 -15.04
N ASP A 258 8.73 3.04 -15.53
CA ASP A 258 9.62 3.93 -14.76
C ASP A 258 8.75 4.80 -13.83
N GLY A 259 8.26 4.20 -12.74
CA GLY A 259 7.39 4.83 -11.75
C GLY A 259 6.75 3.83 -10.80
N GLY A 260 5.63 4.20 -10.19
CA GLY A 260 4.93 3.35 -9.22
C GLY A 260 5.41 3.60 -7.78
N ASN A 261 5.71 4.85 -7.49
CA ASN A 261 6.15 5.30 -6.18
C ASN A 261 4.96 5.37 -5.22
N LEU A 262 5.21 5.09 -3.94
CA LEU A 262 4.24 5.27 -2.87
C LEU A 262 4.78 6.30 -1.87
N THR A 263 4.11 7.44 -1.79
CA THR A 263 4.40 8.47 -0.78
C THR A 263 3.25 8.52 0.23
N ILE A 264 3.55 8.42 1.52
CA ILE A 264 2.57 8.44 2.61
C ILE A 264 3.02 9.45 3.65
N ASN A 265 2.16 10.44 3.89
CA ASN A 265 2.29 11.42 4.96
C ASN A 265 1.04 11.37 5.83
N GLY A 266 1.19 11.08 7.12
CA GLY A 266 0.01 10.97 7.98
C GLY A 266 0.27 10.54 9.41
N ASN A 267 -0.71 10.69 10.29
CA ASN A 267 -0.53 10.35 11.70
C ASN A 267 -0.71 8.85 12.02
N ASN A 268 -1.67 8.17 11.39
CA ASN A 268 -2.03 6.76 11.62
C ASN A 268 -2.59 6.05 10.36
N PRO A 269 -1.90 6.08 9.21
CA PRO A 269 -2.34 5.36 8.02
C PRO A 269 -2.15 3.85 8.20
N TYR A 270 -3.10 3.06 7.70
CA TYR A 270 -3.02 1.61 7.61
C TYR A 270 -2.95 1.22 6.13
N VAL A 271 -1.77 0.86 5.64
CA VAL A 271 -1.51 0.60 4.22
C VAL A 271 -1.10 -0.85 3.99
N ARG A 272 -1.74 -1.49 3.02
CA ARG A 272 -1.38 -2.80 2.49
C ARG A 272 -1.19 -2.71 0.98
N ALA A 273 -0.07 -3.18 0.47
CA ALA A 273 0.17 -3.38 -0.96
C ALA A 273 0.67 -4.81 -1.20
N ASN A 274 0.32 -5.46 -2.33
CA ASN A 274 1.08 -6.66 -2.69
C ASN A 274 2.46 -6.25 -3.21
N THR A 275 2.51 -5.55 -4.34
CA THR A 275 3.77 -5.15 -4.96
C THR A 275 3.81 -3.66 -5.20
N ILE A 276 4.93 -3.03 -4.84
CA ILE A 276 5.27 -1.65 -5.16
C ILE A 276 6.48 -1.71 -6.08
N TYR A 277 6.32 -1.26 -7.33
CA TYR A 277 7.36 -1.35 -8.35
C TYR A 277 8.37 -0.19 -8.27
N GLY A 278 7.97 0.97 -7.74
CA GLY A 278 8.84 2.12 -7.51
C GLY A 278 9.35 2.21 -6.07
N ASP A 279 9.70 3.44 -5.69
CA ASP A 279 10.21 3.81 -4.37
C ASP A 279 9.08 3.99 -3.35
N VAL A 280 9.41 3.84 -2.06
CA VAL A 280 8.49 4.07 -0.95
C VAL A 280 9.02 5.17 -0.05
N GLU A 281 8.24 6.22 0.14
CA GLU A 281 8.42 7.22 1.19
C GLU A 281 7.26 7.13 2.17
N TYR A 282 7.54 6.77 3.42
CA TYR A 282 6.53 6.60 4.47
C TYR A 282 6.92 7.44 5.68
N ASP A 283 6.20 8.51 5.96
CA ASP A 283 6.37 9.32 7.17
C ASP A 283 5.08 9.30 8.01
N SER A 284 5.16 8.69 9.19
CA SER A 284 4.00 8.61 10.08
C SER A 284 4.31 8.55 11.56
N THR A 285 3.53 9.23 12.42
CA THR A 285 3.71 9.10 13.88
C THR A 285 3.43 7.67 14.35
N THR A 286 2.29 7.14 13.94
CA THR A 286 1.81 5.77 14.17
C THR A 286 1.30 5.20 12.85
N GLY A 287 1.04 3.90 12.78
CA GLY A 287 0.44 3.33 11.57
C GLY A 287 0.93 1.93 11.29
N PHE A 288 0.52 1.42 10.14
CA PHE A 288 0.85 0.09 9.68
C PHE A 288 1.17 0.14 8.19
N LEU A 289 2.38 -0.28 7.82
CA LEU A 289 2.75 -0.49 6.43
C LEU A 289 3.01 -1.97 6.22
N GLN A 290 2.28 -2.58 5.29
CA GLN A 290 2.55 -3.94 4.84
C GLN A 290 2.70 -3.98 3.32
N ALA A 291 3.85 -4.50 2.86
CA ALA A 291 4.10 -4.76 1.45
C ALA A 291 4.59 -6.20 1.29
N LYS A 292 4.08 -6.95 0.30
CA LYS A 292 4.70 -8.24 -0.02
C LYS A 292 6.02 -8.03 -0.76
N GLN A 293 6.09 -7.03 -1.62
CA GLN A 293 7.31 -6.73 -2.37
C GLN A 293 7.46 -5.22 -2.62
N ILE A 294 8.67 -4.71 -2.43
CA ILE A 294 9.09 -3.36 -2.83
C ILE A 294 10.30 -3.53 -3.75
N ASN A 295 10.20 -3.00 -4.98
CA ASN A 295 11.28 -3.11 -5.97
C ASN A 295 12.27 -1.95 -5.90
N GLY A 296 11.77 -0.73 -5.64
CA GLY A 296 12.60 0.47 -5.46
C GLY A 296 13.17 0.59 -4.05
N ASP A 297 13.72 1.76 -3.76
CA ASP A 297 14.28 2.13 -2.46
C ASP A 297 13.14 2.48 -1.48
N ALA A 298 13.34 2.21 -0.19
CA ALA A 298 12.35 2.48 0.86
C ALA A 298 12.92 3.40 1.94
N ILE A 299 12.35 4.60 2.06
CA ILE A 299 12.63 5.58 3.11
C ILE A 299 11.42 5.60 4.05
N ILE A 300 11.58 5.08 5.27
CA ILE A 300 10.50 4.87 6.22
C ILE A 300 10.86 5.57 7.54
N SER A 301 10.06 6.56 7.93
CA SER A 301 10.15 7.30 9.19
C SER A 301 8.87 7.09 9.99
N THR A 302 8.99 6.55 11.20
CA THR A 302 7.85 6.44 12.11
C THR A 302 8.23 6.50 13.59
N GLU A 303 7.32 6.98 14.45
CA GLU A 303 7.55 6.90 15.89
C GLU A 303 7.17 5.54 16.47
N ASN A 304 5.96 5.05 16.20
CA ASN A 304 5.46 3.81 16.78
C ASN A 304 4.72 2.93 15.76
N GLY A 305 5.08 3.03 14.48
CA GLY A 305 4.47 2.25 13.40
C GLY A 305 4.89 0.77 13.37
N ILE A 306 4.05 -0.05 12.75
CA ILE A 306 4.32 -1.46 12.46
C ILE A 306 4.64 -1.60 10.98
N ILE A 307 5.86 -2.02 10.66
CA ILE A 307 6.35 -2.17 9.29
C ILE A 307 6.55 -3.65 9.01
N ARG A 308 5.91 -4.18 7.96
CA ARG A 308 5.99 -5.58 7.53
C ARG A 308 6.23 -5.69 6.04
N ILE A 309 7.46 -6.01 5.65
CA ILE A 309 7.85 -6.15 4.25
C ILE A 309 8.27 -7.60 4.01
N ASP A 310 7.61 -8.33 3.10
CA ASP A 310 8.06 -9.70 2.82
C ASP A 310 9.35 -9.69 1.99
N LYS A 311 9.46 -8.81 0.98
CA LYS A 311 10.64 -8.70 0.12
C LYS A 311 10.95 -7.24 -0.23
N ALA A 312 12.18 -6.80 0.01
CA ALA A 312 12.69 -5.50 -0.42
C ALA A 312 13.90 -5.68 -1.34
N LEU A 313 13.84 -5.14 -2.55
CA LEU A 313 14.87 -5.27 -3.59
C LEU A 313 15.72 -4.02 -3.80
N GLY A 314 15.28 -2.86 -3.32
CA GLY A 314 16.10 -1.66 -3.25
C GLY A 314 16.80 -1.49 -1.90
N GLY A 315 17.38 -0.31 -1.71
CA GLY A 315 17.92 0.15 -0.44
C GLY A 315 16.80 0.41 0.58
N ILE A 316 17.16 0.39 1.86
CA ILE A 316 16.23 0.69 2.96
C ILE A 316 16.89 1.71 3.88
N GLN A 317 16.21 2.82 4.13
CA GLN A 317 16.50 3.74 5.22
C GLN A 317 15.28 3.78 6.15
N LEU A 318 15.36 3.05 7.26
CA LEU A 318 14.25 2.92 8.21
C LEU A 318 14.60 3.61 9.54
N SER A 319 13.71 4.43 10.06
CA SER A 319 13.76 5.05 11.37
C SER A 319 12.45 4.77 12.10
N ASN A 320 12.46 3.90 13.11
CA ASN A 320 11.28 3.53 13.88
C ASN A 320 11.55 3.64 15.40
N ASN A 321 10.99 4.65 16.08
CA ASN A 321 11.33 4.91 17.47
C ASN A 321 10.96 3.74 18.40
N SER A 322 9.74 3.21 18.41
CA SER A 322 9.32 2.18 19.38
C SER A 322 8.42 1.09 18.80
N GLY A 323 8.23 1.07 17.48
CA GLY A 323 7.35 0.12 16.81
C GLY A 323 7.95 -1.25 16.52
N GLU A 324 7.28 -2.00 15.64
CA GLU A 324 7.72 -3.30 15.13
C GLU A 324 8.20 -3.14 13.70
N THR A 325 9.36 -3.70 13.37
CA THR A 325 9.85 -3.81 12.00
C THR A 325 10.12 -5.27 11.68
N THR A 326 9.45 -5.80 10.68
CA THR A 326 9.68 -7.15 10.15
C THR A 326 9.98 -7.07 8.66
N ILE A 327 11.15 -7.52 8.24
CA ILE A 327 11.52 -7.61 6.83
C ILE A 327 12.05 -9.02 6.53
N LYS A 328 11.31 -9.81 5.74
CA LYS A 328 11.64 -11.25 5.59
C LYS A 328 12.77 -11.51 4.59
N GLN A 329 12.91 -10.70 3.56
CA GLN A 329 14.01 -10.77 2.58
C GLN A 329 14.48 -9.36 2.22
N ILE A 330 15.80 -9.18 2.15
CA ILE A 330 16.45 -7.95 1.71
C ILE A 330 17.48 -8.31 0.64
N GLY A 331 17.25 -7.82 -0.56
CA GLY A 331 18.05 -8.09 -1.76
C GLY A 331 17.93 -9.50 -2.33
N GLU A 332 18.73 -9.74 -3.36
CA GLU A 332 18.90 -11.04 -4.03
C GLU A 332 20.40 -11.34 -4.19
N ALA A 333 20.76 -12.62 -4.22
CA ALA A 333 22.15 -13.08 -4.27
C ALA A 333 22.95 -12.48 -5.44
N ASP A 334 22.32 -12.32 -6.61
CA ASP A 334 22.98 -11.91 -7.86
C ASP A 334 22.83 -10.42 -8.18
N SER A 335 22.38 -9.61 -7.22
CA SER A 335 22.09 -8.19 -7.44
C SER A 335 23.14 -7.30 -6.77
N THR A 336 23.40 -6.15 -7.39
CA THR A 336 24.32 -5.13 -6.85
C THR A 336 23.88 -4.70 -5.46
N SER A 337 24.80 -4.77 -4.49
CA SER A 337 24.51 -4.40 -3.10
C SER A 337 23.90 -3.02 -2.99
N LYS A 338 22.80 -2.92 -2.25
CA LYS A 338 22.14 -1.65 -1.89
C LYS A 338 22.39 -1.32 -0.42
N SER A 339 22.18 -0.04 -0.06
CA SER A 339 22.35 0.41 1.32
C SER A 339 21.13 0.09 2.17
N VAL A 340 21.33 -0.56 3.31
CA VAL A 340 20.28 -0.93 4.27
C VAL A 340 20.68 -0.45 5.66
N SER A 341 19.96 0.55 6.15
CA SER A 341 20.18 1.25 7.42
C SER A 341 18.90 1.28 8.23
N ILE A 342 18.95 0.77 9.47
CA ILE A 342 17.81 0.74 10.38
C ILE A 342 18.17 1.43 11.69
N ASN A 343 17.47 2.50 12.03
CA ASN A 343 17.59 3.22 13.27
C ASN A 343 16.33 3.02 14.12
N SER A 344 16.51 2.73 15.42
CA SER A 344 15.40 2.53 16.33
C SER A 344 15.74 2.93 17.76
N LYS A 345 14.80 3.49 18.53
CA LYS A 345 15.03 3.72 19.96
C LYS A 345 14.70 2.47 20.76
N SER A 346 13.59 1.81 20.48
CA SER A 346 13.05 0.65 21.19
C SER A 346 12.14 -0.17 20.26
N GLY A 347 11.56 -1.25 20.78
CA GLY A 347 10.68 -2.14 19.99
C GLY A 347 11.40 -3.38 19.47
N ALA A 348 10.87 -3.96 18.40
CA ALA A 348 11.37 -5.21 17.83
C ALA A 348 11.76 -5.05 16.37
N ILE A 349 12.95 -5.51 16.02
CA ILE A 349 13.46 -5.58 14.65
C ILE A 349 13.67 -7.06 14.33
N THR A 350 12.90 -7.59 13.39
CA THR A 350 13.01 -8.98 12.91
C THR A 350 13.36 -8.97 11.43
N LEU A 351 14.56 -9.41 11.10
CA LEU A 351 15.02 -9.55 9.73
C LEU A 351 15.17 -11.04 9.36
N GLY A 352 14.81 -11.38 8.14
CA GLY A 352 14.84 -12.74 7.65
C GLY A 352 13.57 -13.49 8.00
N GLY A 353 13.25 -14.49 7.20
CA GLY A 353 12.12 -15.38 7.44
C GLY A 353 11.74 -16.14 6.17
N ARG A 354 10.64 -16.88 6.25
CA ARG A 354 10.11 -17.59 5.09
C ARG A 354 9.18 -16.67 4.31
N VAL A 355 9.53 -16.36 3.07
CA VAL A 355 8.64 -15.69 2.11
C VAL A 355 7.95 -16.77 1.30
N GLU A 356 6.64 -16.92 1.49
CA GLU A 356 5.84 -17.81 0.65
C GLU A 356 5.54 -17.09 -0.66
N THR A 357 6.09 -17.53 -1.79
CA THR A 357 5.61 -17.08 -3.10
C THR A 357 4.75 -18.15 -3.76
N SER A 358 3.71 -17.70 -4.46
CA SER A 358 2.73 -18.59 -5.11
C SER A 358 3.31 -19.43 -6.25
N SER A 359 4.49 -19.04 -6.75
CA SER A 359 5.20 -19.71 -7.84
C SER A 359 6.31 -20.64 -7.37
N ASP A 360 6.63 -20.68 -6.08
CA ASP A 360 7.69 -21.56 -5.58
C ASP A 360 7.23 -23.02 -5.71
N THR A 361 8.06 -23.83 -6.38
CA THR A 361 7.93 -25.28 -6.31
C THR A 361 8.00 -25.73 -4.85
N GLU A 362 7.41 -26.89 -4.50
CA GLU A 362 7.47 -27.44 -3.13
C GLU A 362 8.91 -27.53 -2.57
N GLU A 363 9.90 -27.60 -3.47
CA GLU A 363 11.33 -27.59 -3.16
C GLU A 363 11.85 -26.18 -2.87
N GLN A 364 11.54 -25.19 -3.71
CA GLN A 364 11.90 -23.77 -3.49
C GLN A 364 11.20 -23.16 -2.26
N LYS A 365 10.01 -23.65 -1.91
CA LYS A 365 9.35 -23.25 -0.66
C LYS A 365 10.21 -23.57 0.56
N LYS A 366 11.15 -24.53 0.51
CA LYS A 366 11.93 -24.97 1.67
C LYS A 366 13.13 -24.09 1.97
N GLU A 367 13.61 -23.30 1.02
CA GLU A 367 14.78 -22.45 1.27
C GLU A 367 14.36 -21.11 1.88
N PRO A 368 14.84 -20.78 3.09
CA PRO A 368 14.57 -19.50 3.68
C PRO A 368 15.29 -18.40 2.89
N LYS A 369 14.54 -17.41 2.43
CA LYS A 369 15.11 -16.27 1.69
C LYS A 369 15.95 -15.40 2.64
N GLY A 370 17.07 -14.92 2.13
CA GLY A 370 18.14 -14.34 2.92
C GLY A 370 18.08 -12.83 3.14
N ILE A 371 18.91 -12.36 4.07
CA ILE A 371 19.31 -10.96 4.21
C ILE A 371 20.67 -10.80 3.52
N TYR A 372 20.64 -10.43 2.24
CA TYR A 372 21.83 -10.32 1.39
C TYR A 372 22.53 -8.97 1.53
N TRP A 373 21.79 -7.94 1.93
CA TRP A 373 22.35 -6.61 2.19
C TRP A 373 21.91 -6.11 3.56
N LEU A 374 22.90 -5.66 4.34
CA LEU A 374 22.68 -5.04 5.63
C LEU A 374 23.92 -4.22 5.98
N ASN A 375 23.84 -2.89 5.98
CA ASN A 375 24.98 -2.05 6.35
C ASN A 375 25.02 -1.84 7.85
N ASN A 376 23.95 -1.28 8.41
CA ASN A 376 23.92 -0.93 9.82
C ASN A 376 22.53 -1.04 10.46
N ILE A 377 22.52 -1.49 11.72
CA ILE A 377 21.38 -1.37 12.63
C ILE A 377 21.85 -0.61 13.87
N ASN A 378 21.24 0.53 14.16
CA ASN A 378 21.47 1.29 15.38
C ASN A 378 20.21 1.31 16.24
N ALA A 379 20.26 0.65 17.39
CA ALA A 379 19.15 0.55 18.32
C ALA A 379 19.53 1.13 19.69
N GLN A 380 18.58 1.69 20.47
CA GLN A 380 18.88 1.94 21.90
C GLN A 380 18.53 0.72 22.75
N SER A 381 17.27 0.28 22.77
CA SER A 381 16.77 -0.80 23.64
C SER A 381 16.05 -1.92 22.89
N SER A 382 16.12 -1.95 21.55
CA SER A 382 15.34 -2.87 20.72
C SER A 382 15.82 -4.33 20.80
N LYS A 383 14.89 -5.28 20.66
CA LYS A 383 15.23 -6.68 20.41
C LYS A 383 15.47 -6.88 18.92
N ILE A 384 16.67 -7.29 18.54
CA ILE A 384 17.07 -7.51 17.16
C ILE A 384 17.18 -9.02 16.93
N ILE A 385 16.45 -9.53 15.95
CA ILE A 385 16.48 -10.93 15.52
C ILE A 385 16.78 -10.96 14.03
N ILE A 386 17.81 -11.68 13.61
CA ILE A 386 18.16 -11.91 12.21
C ILE A 386 18.23 -13.43 12.00
N THR A 387 17.44 -13.99 11.09
CA THR A 387 17.32 -15.47 10.96
C THR A 387 18.14 -16.10 9.84
N ASN A 388 18.56 -15.35 8.81
CA ASN A 388 19.41 -15.85 7.72
C ASN A 388 20.27 -14.71 7.13
N LEU A 389 21.32 -14.33 7.85
CA LEU A 389 22.24 -13.29 7.39
C LEU A 389 23.22 -13.84 6.33
N TYR A 390 23.23 -13.25 5.14
CA TYR A 390 24.16 -13.51 4.03
C TYR A 390 25.01 -12.30 3.64
N ALA A 391 24.73 -11.11 4.20
CA ALA A 391 25.46 -9.89 3.91
C ALA A 391 26.95 -10.01 4.26
N SER A 392 27.82 -9.51 3.37
CA SER A 392 29.28 -9.62 3.52
C SER A 392 29.83 -8.78 4.65
N GLU A 393 29.29 -7.57 4.87
CA GLU A 393 29.71 -6.65 5.92
C GLU A 393 28.50 -6.02 6.58
N SER A 394 28.40 -6.12 7.91
CA SER A 394 27.30 -5.54 8.67
C SER A 394 27.75 -5.03 10.04
N GLU A 395 27.11 -3.95 10.49
CA GLU A 395 27.29 -3.38 11.83
C GLU A 395 25.97 -3.37 12.60
N ILE A 396 25.97 -3.84 13.84
CA ILE A 396 24.81 -3.81 14.74
C ILE A 396 25.25 -3.19 16.06
N VAL A 397 24.70 -2.02 16.38
CA VAL A 397 24.96 -1.33 17.64
C VAL A 397 23.67 -1.23 18.43
N THR A 398 23.71 -1.65 19.70
CA THR A 398 22.60 -1.46 20.63
C THR A 398 23.04 -0.97 22.00
N THR A 399 22.22 -0.20 22.72
CA THR A 399 22.59 0.22 24.09
C THR A 399 22.20 -0.86 25.09
N THR A 400 20.91 -1.11 25.30
CA THR A 400 20.38 -2.06 26.27
C THR A 400 19.64 -3.23 25.63
N GLY A 401 19.42 -3.19 24.31
CA GLY A 401 18.70 -4.19 23.54
C GLY A 401 19.49 -5.48 23.32
N SER A 402 18.80 -6.58 23.05
CA SER A 402 19.42 -7.90 22.80
C SER A 402 19.52 -8.19 21.30
N VAL A 403 20.55 -8.93 20.91
CA VAL A 403 20.83 -9.29 19.51
C VAL A 403 20.87 -10.80 19.37
N LEU A 404 20.09 -11.33 18.43
CA LEU A 404 20.13 -12.72 17.97
C LEU A 404 20.39 -12.73 16.46
N VAL A 405 21.47 -13.34 16.01
CA VAL A 405 21.77 -13.52 14.58
C VAL A 405 21.99 -15.00 14.29
N ASN A 406 21.27 -15.53 13.32
CA ASN A 406 21.53 -16.79 12.67
C ASN A 406 22.03 -16.48 11.26
N PHE A 407 23.21 -16.98 10.93
CA PHE A 407 23.77 -16.84 9.58
C PHE A 407 23.18 -17.89 8.65
N GLY A 408 23.00 -17.50 7.39
CA GLY A 408 22.68 -18.45 6.32
C GLY A 408 23.90 -19.26 5.91
N GLU A 409 23.69 -20.44 5.32
CA GLU A 409 24.78 -21.28 4.83
C GLU A 409 25.41 -20.64 3.59
N SER A 410 26.69 -20.26 3.68
CA SER A 410 27.40 -19.61 2.58
C SER A 410 28.88 -19.97 2.64
N ASP A 411 29.50 -20.12 1.47
CA ASP A 411 30.95 -20.33 1.37
C ASP A 411 31.76 -19.05 1.59
N ASP A 412 31.12 -17.89 1.39
CA ASP A 412 31.75 -16.59 1.53
C ASP A 412 31.93 -16.20 2.99
N THR A 413 33.09 -15.63 3.31
CA THR A 413 33.36 -15.04 4.62
C THR A 413 32.48 -13.82 4.86
N LYS A 414 31.75 -13.83 5.97
CA LYS A 414 30.92 -12.70 6.43
C LYS A 414 31.58 -11.97 7.59
N ASN A 415 31.58 -10.65 7.53
CA ASN A 415 32.12 -9.76 8.57
C ASN A 415 30.96 -9.12 9.33
N LEU A 416 30.83 -9.43 10.62
CA LEU A 416 29.81 -8.83 11.48
C LEU A 416 30.44 -8.15 12.69
N ASN A 417 30.17 -6.86 12.83
CA ASN A 417 30.46 -6.09 14.03
C ASN A 417 29.17 -5.98 14.87
N VAL A 418 29.20 -6.44 16.11
CA VAL A 418 28.07 -6.31 17.06
C VAL A 418 28.56 -5.67 18.35
N GLU A 419 28.00 -4.51 18.71
CA GLU A 419 28.25 -3.87 20.00
C GLU A 419 26.96 -3.74 20.79
N THR A 420 27.03 -4.07 22.08
CA THR A 420 25.97 -3.76 23.04
C THR A 420 26.51 -3.14 24.32
N ARG A 421 25.81 -2.20 24.96
CA ARG A 421 26.24 -1.71 26.28
C ARG A 421 25.82 -2.66 27.40
N SER A 422 24.61 -3.21 27.35
CA SER A 422 24.07 -4.10 28.40
C SER A 422 23.11 -5.18 27.92
N GLY A 423 23.02 -5.41 26.61
CA GLY A 423 22.24 -6.50 26.04
C GLY A 423 23.01 -7.81 25.91
N ALA A 424 22.29 -8.91 25.78
CA ALA A 424 22.88 -10.18 25.39
C ALA A 424 23.11 -10.25 23.87
N ILE A 425 24.18 -10.91 23.45
CA ILE A 425 24.47 -11.21 22.05
C ILE A 425 24.42 -12.73 21.88
N THR A 426 23.62 -13.22 20.94
CA THR A 426 23.58 -14.63 20.53
C THR A 426 23.82 -14.72 19.03
N LEU A 427 24.87 -15.44 18.63
CA LEU A 427 25.25 -15.65 17.23
C LEU A 427 25.27 -17.15 16.95
N ASN A 428 24.56 -17.61 15.93
CA ASN A 428 24.50 -19.03 15.58
C ASN A 428 24.93 -19.23 14.12
N ASN A 429 25.53 -20.39 13.85
CA ASN A 429 25.99 -20.82 12.53
C ASN A 429 26.97 -19.85 11.88
N ILE A 430 27.88 -19.22 12.63
CA ILE A 430 28.79 -18.21 12.08
C ILE A 430 29.63 -18.79 10.92
N TYR A 431 29.68 -18.04 9.83
CA TYR A 431 30.54 -18.23 8.65
C TYR A 431 31.38 -16.96 8.40
N GLY A 432 32.46 -16.77 9.14
CA GLY A 432 33.34 -15.61 8.91
C GLY A 432 33.92 -14.98 10.16
N LYS A 433 34.26 -13.69 10.04
CA LYS A 433 34.89 -12.89 11.09
C LYS A 433 33.85 -12.13 11.90
N ILE A 434 33.97 -12.23 13.21
CA ILE A 434 33.05 -11.58 14.15
C ILE A 434 33.83 -10.64 15.07
N ASN A 435 33.34 -9.41 15.23
CA ASN A 435 33.73 -8.54 16.33
C ASN A 435 32.51 -8.28 17.22
N ALA A 436 32.37 -9.05 18.29
CA ALA A 436 31.27 -8.92 19.23
C ALA A 436 31.75 -8.31 20.56
N SER A 437 31.07 -7.27 21.05
CA SER A 437 31.42 -6.66 22.33
C SER A 437 30.21 -6.30 23.19
N THR A 438 30.36 -6.48 24.51
CA THR A 438 29.39 -6.03 25.52
C THR A 438 30.07 -5.30 26.69
N GLN A 439 29.51 -4.18 27.14
CA GLN A 439 30.16 -3.35 28.18
C GLN A 439 29.74 -3.69 29.63
N LYS A 440 28.63 -4.39 29.85
CA LYS A 440 28.14 -4.73 31.21
C LYS A 440 28.05 -6.25 31.41
N SER A 441 27.27 -6.71 32.38
CA SER A 441 27.16 -8.11 32.85
C SER A 441 26.52 -9.08 31.86
N SER A 442 26.43 -8.70 30.59
CA SER A 442 25.62 -9.40 29.61
C SER A 442 26.43 -10.47 28.89
N LYS A 443 25.74 -11.55 28.53
CA LYS A 443 26.35 -12.76 27.98
C LYS A 443 26.52 -12.63 26.46
N ILE A 444 27.67 -13.06 25.96
CA ILE A 444 27.89 -13.35 24.54
C ILE A 444 27.87 -14.85 24.36
N LYS A 445 26.97 -15.35 23.51
CA LYS A 445 26.93 -16.74 23.05
C LYS A 445 27.19 -16.76 21.54
N ALA A 446 28.15 -17.55 21.08
CA ALA A 446 28.46 -17.67 19.66
C ALA A 446 28.74 -19.12 19.26
N SER A 447 28.10 -19.60 18.21
CA SER A 447 28.33 -20.92 17.62
C SER A 447 28.80 -20.77 16.19
N PHE A 448 29.96 -21.34 15.89
CA PHE A 448 30.57 -21.33 14.56
C PHE A 448 30.19 -22.61 13.80
N ASN A 449 29.91 -22.46 12.51
CA ASN A 449 29.88 -23.60 11.60
C ASN A 449 31.17 -23.67 10.77
N LYS A 450 31.73 -22.51 10.40
CA LYS A 450 33.02 -22.38 9.72
C LYS A 450 33.74 -21.14 10.26
N ILE A 451 34.98 -21.31 10.70
CA ILE A 451 35.81 -20.19 11.19
C ILE A 451 36.61 -19.62 10.00
N ALA A 452 36.64 -18.29 9.86
CA ALA A 452 37.48 -17.63 8.84
C ALA A 452 38.97 -17.92 9.09
N THR A 453 39.69 -18.31 8.04
CA THR A 453 41.15 -18.52 8.07
C THR A 453 41.88 -17.21 7.81
N GLY A 454 42.94 -16.93 8.57
CA GLY A 454 43.80 -15.74 8.36
C GLY A 454 43.26 -14.44 8.96
N GLU A 455 42.05 -14.45 9.52
CA GLU A 455 41.45 -13.29 10.19
C GLU A 455 41.17 -13.57 11.67
N THR A 456 41.23 -12.51 12.49
CA THR A 456 40.96 -12.60 13.92
C THR A 456 39.52 -12.20 14.23
N SER A 457 38.76 -13.11 14.87
CA SER A 457 37.48 -12.76 15.49
C SER A 457 37.70 -12.30 16.93
N THR A 458 37.03 -11.22 17.33
CA THR A 458 37.18 -10.59 18.64
C THR A 458 35.89 -10.68 19.44
N PHE A 459 35.97 -11.20 20.67
CA PHE A 459 34.86 -11.27 21.62
C PHE A 459 35.26 -10.55 22.91
N LYS A 460 34.54 -9.49 23.28
CA LYS A 460 34.88 -8.66 24.44
C LYS A 460 33.70 -8.48 25.39
N THR A 461 33.90 -8.73 26.67
CA THR A 461 32.96 -8.41 27.74
C THR A 461 33.67 -7.80 28.94
N ILE A 462 33.07 -6.82 29.63
CA ILE A 462 33.65 -6.27 30.86
C ILE A 462 33.21 -7.11 32.07
N GLU A 463 31.91 -7.37 32.20
CA GLU A 463 31.33 -8.02 33.38
C GLU A 463 30.50 -9.25 33.03
N GLY A 464 30.40 -9.66 31.77
CA GLY A 464 29.59 -10.78 31.33
C GLY A 464 30.36 -12.07 31.08
N ALA A 465 29.67 -13.11 30.65
CA ALA A 465 30.28 -14.38 30.24
C ALA A 465 30.39 -14.45 28.72
N ILE A 466 31.42 -15.14 28.23
CA ILE A 466 31.56 -15.52 26.82
C ILE A 466 31.39 -17.04 26.75
N GLU A 467 30.47 -17.49 25.90
CA GLU A 467 30.25 -18.90 25.56
C GLU A 467 30.45 -19.09 24.06
N LEU A 468 31.49 -19.85 23.69
CA LEU A 468 31.77 -20.19 22.31
C LEU A 468 31.53 -21.68 22.05
N THR A 469 30.98 -22.01 20.88
CA THR A 469 30.92 -23.35 20.32
C THR A 469 31.65 -23.34 18.99
N LEU A 470 32.71 -24.12 18.85
CA LEU A 470 33.53 -24.19 17.63
C LEU A 470 33.21 -25.48 16.85
N PRO A 471 33.23 -25.46 15.50
CA PRO A 471 32.96 -26.63 14.68
C PRO A 471 34.10 -27.65 14.81
N ALA A 472 33.77 -28.91 14.57
CA ALA A 472 34.79 -29.93 14.38
C ALA A 472 35.56 -29.63 13.08
N PRO A 473 36.89 -29.75 13.07
CA PRO A 473 37.69 -29.60 11.86
C PRO A 473 37.35 -30.72 10.88
N THR A 474 36.96 -30.35 9.65
CA THR A 474 36.50 -31.30 8.62
C THR A 474 37.56 -31.62 7.57
N ASP A 475 38.65 -30.86 7.48
CA ASP A 475 39.71 -31.03 6.48
C ASP A 475 41.13 -31.15 7.06
N ASN A 476 41.96 -31.89 6.34
CA ASN A 476 43.37 -32.15 6.69
C ASN A 476 44.31 -30.99 6.31
N THR A 477 43.77 -29.85 5.85
CA THR A 477 44.57 -28.67 5.48
C THR A 477 44.94 -27.86 6.71
N GLU A 478 46.19 -27.40 6.75
CA GLU A 478 46.70 -26.51 7.81
C GLU A 478 45.88 -25.21 7.88
N LYS A 479 45.25 -24.95 9.03
CA LYS A 479 44.45 -23.77 9.32
C LYS A 479 44.79 -23.23 10.70
N GLN A 480 45.13 -21.95 10.75
CA GLN A 480 45.25 -21.19 11.98
C GLN A 480 43.98 -20.37 12.20
N TYR A 481 43.37 -20.54 13.37
CA TYR A 481 42.19 -19.80 13.79
C TYR A 481 42.55 -18.86 14.94
N ASN A 482 42.36 -17.56 14.73
CA ASN A 482 42.71 -16.53 15.71
C ASN A 482 41.45 -16.00 16.41
N LEU A 483 41.33 -16.26 17.71
CA LEU A 483 40.23 -15.75 18.54
C LEU A 483 40.79 -14.91 19.70
N SER A 484 40.37 -13.64 19.77
CA SER A 484 40.73 -12.74 20.88
C SER A 484 39.55 -12.63 21.85
N LEU A 485 39.70 -13.21 23.05
CA LEU A 485 38.67 -13.25 24.10
C LEU A 485 39.06 -12.35 25.26
N LYS A 486 38.27 -11.33 25.59
CA LYS A 486 38.57 -10.42 26.71
C LYS A 486 37.40 -10.37 27.69
N SER A 487 37.57 -10.92 28.89
CA SER A 487 36.58 -10.88 29.99
C SER A 487 37.22 -10.47 31.32
N ARG A 488 36.93 -9.28 31.88
CA ARG A 488 37.65 -8.77 33.07
C ARG A 488 37.28 -9.47 34.38
N ARG A 489 36.02 -9.92 34.55
CA ARG A 489 35.49 -10.37 35.86
C ARG A 489 34.86 -11.77 35.86
N ASN A 490 34.60 -12.36 34.69
CA ASN A 490 33.75 -13.54 34.58
C ASN A 490 34.35 -14.65 33.71
N ARG A 491 33.77 -15.85 33.84
CA ARG A 491 34.23 -17.08 33.16
C ARG A 491 34.09 -16.96 31.64
N VAL A 492 35.12 -17.43 30.93
CA VAL A 492 35.10 -17.67 29.49
C VAL A 492 34.95 -19.18 29.32
N ASN A 493 33.81 -19.62 28.81
CA ASN A 493 33.56 -21.02 28.52
C ASN A 493 33.70 -21.21 27.00
N VAL A 494 34.56 -22.14 26.59
CA VAL A 494 34.72 -22.52 25.19
C VAL A 494 34.39 -24.00 25.11
N ASN A 495 33.27 -24.35 24.49
CA ASN A 495 32.97 -25.71 24.10
C ASN A 495 33.53 -25.91 22.69
N ILE A 496 34.28 -26.98 22.51
CA ILE A 496 34.84 -27.36 21.22
C ILE A 496 34.24 -28.74 20.95
N GLY A 497 33.47 -28.91 19.86
CA GLY A 497 32.71 -30.16 19.61
C GLY A 497 33.61 -31.41 19.54
N ASN A 498 33.04 -32.62 19.70
CA ASN A 498 33.75 -33.91 19.80
C ASN A 498 35.17 -33.99 19.19
N PHE A 499 36.20 -33.77 20.02
CA PHE A 499 37.60 -34.07 19.68
C PHE A 499 37.95 -35.49 20.12
N SER A 500 38.64 -36.26 19.27
CA SER A 500 39.33 -37.47 19.76
C SER A 500 40.53 -37.02 20.58
N LEU A 501 40.55 -37.34 21.88
CA LEU A 501 41.65 -37.08 22.81
C LEU A 501 43.01 -37.53 22.25
N THR A 502 43.79 -36.59 21.72
CA THR A 502 45.24 -36.71 21.63
C THR A 502 45.89 -35.44 22.16
N SER A 503 46.25 -35.47 23.44
CA SER A 503 47.09 -34.51 24.19
C SER A 503 46.70 -33.02 24.10
N PHE A 504 46.11 -32.52 25.18
CA PHE A 504 45.97 -31.10 25.48
C PHE A 504 47.35 -30.54 25.88
N GLU A 505 48.15 -30.09 24.92
CA GLU A 505 49.39 -29.33 25.18
C GLU A 505 49.09 -27.85 24.97
N GLY A 506 48.51 -27.22 25.99
CA GLY A 506 48.39 -25.77 26.03
C GLY A 506 49.57 -25.17 26.77
N GLU A 507 50.57 -24.67 26.06
CA GLU A 507 51.57 -23.78 26.68
C GLU A 507 50.95 -22.39 26.81
N LYS A 508 50.87 -21.89 28.04
CA LYS A 508 50.65 -20.47 28.30
C LYS A 508 51.97 -19.78 27.98
N ASP A 509 52.04 -19.06 26.86
CA ASP A 509 53.22 -18.25 26.57
C ASP A 509 53.32 -17.03 27.50
N SER A 510 54.41 -16.27 27.37
CA SER A 510 54.64 -15.04 28.14
C SER A 510 53.56 -13.98 27.96
N ASP A 511 52.77 -14.07 26.89
CA ASP A 511 51.79 -13.08 26.45
C ASP A 511 50.33 -13.54 26.70
N GLN A 512 50.13 -14.63 27.45
CA GLN A 512 48.82 -15.21 27.81
C GLN A 512 48.05 -15.86 26.66
N TYR A 513 48.73 -16.30 25.60
CA TYR A 513 48.12 -17.13 24.57
C TYR A 513 47.96 -18.56 25.08
N TYR A 514 46.80 -19.15 24.81
CA TYR A 514 46.61 -20.60 24.88
C TYR A 514 46.63 -21.13 23.45
N ASN A 515 47.71 -21.81 23.07
CA ASN A 515 47.84 -22.45 21.77
C ASN A 515 47.41 -23.92 21.87
N PHE A 516 46.44 -24.33 21.07
CA PHE A 516 45.97 -25.72 20.99
C PHE A 516 46.59 -26.38 19.75
N THR A 517 47.67 -27.14 19.93
CA THR A 517 48.48 -27.73 18.84
C THR A 517 48.07 -29.14 18.42
N ARG A 518 47.29 -29.88 19.23
CA ARG A 518 46.90 -31.28 18.95
C ARG A 518 45.42 -31.58 19.14
N ALA A 519 44.57 -30.56 19.08
CA ALA A 519 43.12 -30.72 19.11
C ALA A 519 42.58 -31.24 17.77
N PHE A 520 43.18 -32.22 17.11
CA PHE A 520 42.70 -32.70 15.80
C PHE A 520 42.84 -34.22 15.72
N PRO A 521 41.93 -34.94 15.02
CA PRO A 521 42.04 -36.39 14.87
C PRO A 521 43.42 -36.78 14.32
N GLN A 522 43.94 -37.97 14.65
CA GLN A 522 45.30 -38.45 14.32
C GLN A 522 45.70 -38.33 12.83
N ASN A 523 44.75 -38.08 11.93
CA ASN A 523 44.94 -37.95 10.49
C ASN A 523 44.87 -36.50 9.97
N ALA A 524 44.55 -35.53 10.81
CA ALA A 524 44.61 -34.11 10.47
C ALA A 524 46.07 -33.64 10.52
N ALA A 525 46.45 -32.68 9.67
CA ALA A 525 47.79 -32.12 9.67
C ALA A 525 48.19 -31.67 11.08
N THR A 526 49.40 -32.06 11.51
CA THR A 526 49.98 -31.82 12.86
C THR A 526 50.19 -30.35 13.21
N THR A 527 49.72 -29.42 12.38
CA THR A 527 49.98 -27.98 12.43
C THR A 527 48.73 -27.13 12.54
N ASN A 528 47.53 -27.71 12.55
CA ASN A 528 46.31 -26.96 12.84
C ASN A 528 46.38 -26.38 14.26
N THR A 529 46.21 -25.06 14.39
CA THR A 529 46.29 -24.36 15.68
C THR A 529 45.06 -23.49 15.88
N ILE A 530 44.42 -23.64 17.02
CA ILE A 530 43.49 -22.63 17.54
C ILE A 530 44.31 -21.77 18.50
N SER A 531 44.49 -20.50 18.19
CA SER A 531 45.13 -19.54 19.09
C SER A 531 44.05 -18.77 19.83
N LEU A 532 43.88 -19.06 21.12
CA LEU A 532 42.99 -18.30 22.01
C LEU A 532 43.83 -17.29 22.79
N VAL A 533 43.62 -16.00 22.54
CA VAL A 533 44.24 -14.93 23.33
C VAL A 533 43.27 -14.51 24.41
N THR A 534 43.63 -14.65 25.69
CA THR A 534 42.82 -14.10 26.78
C THR A 534 43.67 -13.33 27.78
N ASN A 535 43.25 -12.09 28.03
CA ASN A 535 43.95 -11.17 28.93
C ASN A 535 43.46 -11.29 30.39
N SER A 536 42.43 -12.10 30.65
CA SER A 536 41.74 -12.19 31.95
C SER A 536 40.65 -13.30 31.96
N GLY A 537 40.53 -14.01 33.08
CA GLY A 537 39.49 -15.03 33.31
C GLY A 537 40.00 -16.47 33.30
N THR A 538 39.23 -17.39 33.89
CA THR A 538 39.46 -18.84 33.76
C THR A 538 38.87 -19.31 32.44
N LEU A 539 39.70 -19.88 31.56
CA LEU A 539 39.25 -20.60 30.39
C LEU A 539 38.79 -22.00 30.83
N VAL A 540 37.51 -22.30 30.64
CA VAL A 540 36.98 -23.66 30.88
C VAL A 540 36.66 -24.27 29.53
N VAL A 541 37.47 -25.24 29.13
CA VAL A 541 37.20 -26.07 27.95
C VAL A 541 36.31 -27.23 28.40
N LYS A 542 35.14 -27.37 27.79
CA LYS A 542 34.19 -28.46 28.08
C LYS A 542 34.00 -29.32 26.83
N GLU A 543 33.98 -30.63 27.07
CA GLU A 543 33.48 -31.65 26.13
C GLU A 543 31.97 -31.51 25.94
#